data_AF-A0A4R7V555-F1
#
_entry.id   AF-A0A4R7V555-F1
#
_cell.length_a   1.000
_cell.length_b   1.000
_cell.length_c   1.000
_cell.angle_alpha   90.00
_cell.angle_beta   90.00
_cell.angle_gamma   90.00
#
_symmetry.space_group_name_H-M   'P 1'
#
loop_
_entity.id
_entity.type
_entity.pdbx_description
1 polymer ?
#
loop_
_entity_poly.entity_id
_entity_poly.type
_entity_poly.pdbx_seq_one_letter_code
_entity_poly.pdbx_strand_id
1 'polypeptide(L)'
;MDTEKSNSDWSDVEIQAAVDAYLKMLAREQSGQKFVKTEENRILREGPLAGRTKGSIEFRMQNISTVLVEMDRVRIEGYKPAKNVGANVARSIRKALDASTVLTLEDSDPTADEALLEQRAAKFERKQFDYVPKGIKTPIQTTSTRKVYFRDPELRGWVRQQANGKCEGCGKAAPFEKDGKPFLEVHHVKHMSQKGSDLETNVVALCPNCHQRCHHSDDRAEFTAWLYDNVGRLEKE
;
A
#
# COMPACT_ATOMS: atom_id res chain seq x y z
N MET A 1 -1.53 32.82 -28.18
CA MET A 1 -0.40 32.58 -27.27
C MET A 1 0.00 31.14 -27.45
N ASP A 2 1.01 30.91 -28.29
CA ASP A 2 1.57 29.60 -28.56
C ASP A 2 2.49 29.23 -27.40
N THR A 3 1.97 28.45 -26.46
CA THR A 3 2.78 27.84 -25.40
C THR A 3 3.71 26.81 -26.04
N GLU A 4 5.02 27.00 -25.87
CA GLU A 4 6.05 26.03 -26.24
C GLU A 4 5.74 24.67 -25.61
N LYS A 5 5.32 23.71 -26.44
CA LYS A 5 5.01 22.34 -26.00
C LYS A 5 6.33 21.59 -25.84
N SER A 6 6.74 21.35 -24.60
CA SER A 6 8.06 20.81 -24.28
C SER A 6 8.16 19.30 -24.53
N ASN A 7 9.38 18.87 -24.90
CA ASN A 7 9.80 17.46 -24.91
C ASN A 7 10.40 17.06 -23.54
N SER A 8 9.98 17.71 -22.45
CA SER A 8 10.55 17.47 -21.11
C SER A 8 10.05 16.14 -20.53
N ASP A 9 10.79 15.59 -19.57
CA ASP A 9 10.36 14.38 -18.86
C ASP A 9 9.01 14.58 -18.15
N TRP A 10 8.24 13.50 -18.02
CA TRP A 10 6.95 13.48 -17.32
C TRP A 10 7.16 13.57 -15.82
N SER A 11 6.53 14.55 -15.18
CA SER A 11 6.50 14.65 -13.72
C SER A 11 5.54 13.62 -13.10
N ASP A 12 5.74 13.31 -11.81
CA ASP A 12 4.85 12.43 -11.05
C ASP A 12 3.39 12.93 -11.07
N VAL A 13 3.18 14.25 -11.03
CA VAL A 13 1.84 14.88 -11.08
C VAL A 13 1.18 14.65 -12.44
N GLU A 14 1.92 14.80 -13.54
CA GLU A 14 1.40 14.54 -14.88
C GLU A 14 1.06 13.05 -15.07
N ILE A 15 1.90 12.15 -14.55
CA ILE A 15 1.64 10.71 -14.60
C ILE A 15 0.38 10.36 -13.79
N GLN A 16 0.25 10.91 -12.58
CA GLN A 16 -0.94 10.72 -11.76
C GLN A 16 -2.21 11.19 -12.48
N ALA A 17 -2.19 12.39 -13.07
CA ALA A 17 -3.33 12.93 -13.79
C ALA A 17 -3.75 12.05 -14.99
N ALA A 18 -2.77 11.52 -15.74
CA ALA A 18 -3.04 10.60 -16.83
C ALA A 18 -3.63 9.26 -16.35
N VAL A 19 -3.09 8.70 -15.26
CA VAL A 19 -3.59 7.47 -14.63
C VAL A 19 -5.02 7.66 -14.10
N ASP A 20 -5.30 8.75 -13.38
CA ASP A 20 -6.63 9.02 -12.86
C ASP A 20 -7.66 9.17 -13.97
N ALA A 21 -7.31 9.88 -15.06
CA ALA A 21 -8.19 10.00 -16.22
C ALA A 21 -8.42 8.64 -16.90
N TYR A 22 -7.37 7.82 -17.02
CA TYR A 22 -7.48 6.46 -17.54
C TYR A 22 -8.45 5.62 -16.69
N LEU A 23 -8.28 5.59 -15.37
CA LEU A 23 -9.12 4.80 -14.47
C LEU A 23 -10.57 5.29 -14.46
N LYS A 24 -10.82 6.60 -14.58
CA LYS A 24 -12.18 7.16 -14.72
C LYS A 24 -12.85 6.68 -16.01
N MET A 25 -12.12 6.70 -17.13
CA MET A 25 -12.62 6.15 -18.39
C MET A 25 -12.86 4.64 -18.30
N LEU A 26 -11.96 3.89 -17.66
CA LEU A 26 -12.12 2.45 -17.45
C LEU A 26 -13.36 2.13 -16.60
N ALA A 27 -13.59 2.87 -15.51
CA ALA A 27 -14.79 2.70 -14.69
C ALA A 27 -16.08 2.97 -15.49
N ARG A 28 -16.07 3.97 -16.37
CA ARG A 28 -17.18 4.23 -17.31
C ARG A 28 -17.36 3.05 -18.28
N GLU A 29 -16.30 2.57 -18.89
CA GLU A 29 -16.35 1.41 -19.81
C GLU A 29 -16.93 0.16 -19.15
N GLN A 30 -16.41 -0.19 -17.97
CA GLN A 30 -16.86 -1.37 -17.22
C GLN A 30 -18.31 -1.27 -16.73
N SER A 31 -18.81 -0.05 -16.51
CA SER A 31 -20.21 0.21 -16.15
C SER A 31 -21.13 0.39 -17.37
N GLY A 32 -20.61 0.20 -18.60
CA GLY A 32 -21.37 0.37 -19.84
C GLY A 32 -21.67 1.84 -20.20
N GLN A 33 -21.08 2.80 -19.48
CA GLN A 33 -21.20 4.21 -19.78
C GLN A 33 -20.26 4.61 -20.92
N LYS A 34 -20.79 5.39 -21.88
CA LYS A 34 -19.98 5.92 -22.97
C LYS A 34 -19.03 7.00 -22.48
N PHE A 35 -17.84 7.05 -23.05
CA PHE A 35 -16.88 8.14 -22.90
C PHE A 35 -16.24 8.45 -24.26
N VAL A 36 -15.70 9.67 -24.42
CA VAL A 36 -15.07 10.11 -25.68
C VAL A 36 -13.61 10.42 -25.42
N LYS A 37 -12.70 9.57 -25.91
CA LYS A 37 -11.24 9.71 -25.70
C LYS A 37 -10.69 11.08 -26.11
N THR A 38 -11.13 11.59 -27.25
CA THR A 38 -10.70 12.90 -27.75
C THR A 38 -11.08 14.03 -26.81
N GLU A 39 -12.23 13.91 -26.13
CA GLU A 39 -12.71 14.88 -25.16
C GLU A 39 -11.89 14.82 -23.88
N GLU A 40 -11.67 13.63 -23.33
CA GLU A 40 -10.84 13.47 -22.12
C GLU A 40 -9.39 13.92 -22.35
N ASN A 41 -8.84 13.65 -23.54
CA ASN A 41 -7.53 14.19 -23.94
C ASN A 41 -7.54 15.73 -23.98
N ARG A 42 -8.62 16.35 -24.47
CA ARG A 42 -8.77 17.81 -24.47
C ARG A 42 -8.80 18.36 -23.04
N ILE A 43 -9.63 17.79 -22.17
CA ILE A 43 -9.73 18.18 -20.75
C ILE A 43 -8.37 18.11 -20.07
N LEU A 44 -7.62 17.02 -20.28
CA LEU A 44 -6.27 16.88 -19.73
C LEU A 44 -5.32 17.99 -20.20
N ARG A 45 -5.36 18.36 -21.49
CA ARG A 45 -4.53 19.44 -22.05
C ARG A 45 -5.01 20.84 -21.68
N GLU A 46 -6.26 21.01 -21.29
CA GLU A 46 -6.77 22.29 -20.78
C GLU A 46 -6.49 22.47 -19.28
N GLY A 47 -6.16 21.38 -18.58
CA GLY A 47 -5.81 21.40 -17.17
C GLY A 47 -4.41 20.83 -16.89
N PRO A 48 -4.32 19.68 -16.21
CA PRO A 48 -3.07 19.22 -15.58
C PRO A 48 -1.94 18.87 -16.56
N LEU A 49 -2.26 18.63 -17.83
CA LEU A 49 -1.31 18.26 -18.88
C LEU A 49 -1.18 19.35 -19.97
N ALA A 50 -1.33 20.62 -19.62
CA ALA A 50 -1.30 21.73 -20.57
C ALA A 50 -0.02 21.83 -21.41
N GLY A 51 1.12 21.37 -20.87
CA GLY A 51 2.39 21.29 -21.61
C GLY A 51 2.48 20.13 -22.60
N ARG A 52 1.54 19.17 -22.59
CA ARG A 52 1.64 17.92 -23.36
C ARG A 52 0.88 17.99 -24.68
N THR A 53 1.43 17.31 -25.68
CA THR A 53 0.76 17.16 -26.97
C THR A 53 -0.32 16.08 -26.89
N LYS A 54 -1.33 16.17 -27.77
CA LYS A 54 -2.37 15.14 -27.90
C LYS A 54 -1.76 13.74 -28.07
N GLY A 55 -0.79 13.61 -28.98
CA GLY A 55 -0.12 12.34 -29.26
C GLY A 55 0.68 11.79 -28.08
N SER A 56 1.35 12.66 -27.30
CA SER A 56 2.07 12.25 -26.10
C SER A 56 1.14 11.64 -25.05
N ILE A 57 -0.04 12.24 -24.86
CA ILE A 57 -1.07 11.71 -23.96
C ILE A 57 -1.65 10.39 -24.48
N GLU A 58 -1.98 10.29 -25.76
CA GLU A 58 -2.47 9.02 -26.34
C GLU A 58 -1.45 7.89 -26.15
N PHE A 59 -0.16 8.16 -26.34
CA PHE A 59 0.89 7.18 -26.10
C PHE A 59 1.04 6.84 -24.60
N ARG A 60 0.87 7.82 -23.71
CA ARG A 60 0.82 7.58 -22.26
C ARG A 60 -0.31 6.63 -21.88
N MET A 61 -1.50 6.77 -22.48
CA MET A 61 -2.61 5.85 -22.24
C MET A 61 -2.28 4.41 -22.69
N GLN A 62 -1.54 4.24 -23.78
CA GLN A 62 -1.06 2.92 -24.22
C GLN A 62 -0.03 2.33 -23.24
N ASN A 63 0.88 3.15 -22.70
CA ASN A 63 1.83 2.72 -21.67
C ASN A 63 1.09 2.25 -20.40
N ILE A 64 0.03 2.95 -19.99
CA ILE A 64 -0.81 2.53 -18.86
C ILE A 64 -1.48 1.18 -19.16
N SER A 65 -2.02 0.99 -20.37
CA SER A 65 -2.56 -0.31 -20.79
C SER A 65 -1.52 -1.44 -20.71
N THR A 66 -0.26 -1.20 -21.08
CA THR A 66 0.81 -2.19 -20.95
C THR A 66 1.04 -2.57 -19.49
N VAL A 67 1.17 -1.57 -18.61
CA VAL A 67 1.42 -1.81 -17.18
C VAL A 67 0.25 -2.55 -16.52
N LEU A 68 -1.00 -2.23 -16.87
CA LEU A 68 -2.17 -2.96 -16.38
C LEU A 68 -2.14 -4.43 -16.80
N VAL A 69 -1.82 -4.72 -18.07
CA VAL A 69 -1.70 -6.11 -18.55
C VAL A 69 -0.58 -6.86 -17.83
N GLU A 70 0.58 -6.23 -17.60
CA GLU A 70 1.68 -6.82 -16.80
C GLU A 70 1.31 -7.06 -15.33
N MET A 71 0.23 -6.46 -14.84
CA MET A 71 -0.32 -6.67 -13.50
C MET A 71 -1.51 -7.62 -13.51
N ASP A 72 -1.80 -8.27 -14.64
CA ASP A 72 -2.99 -9.10 -14.86
C ASP A 72 -4.32 -8.35 -14.63
N ARG A 73 -4.33 -7.03 -14.85
CA ARG A 73 -5.49 -6.16 -14.71
C ARG A 73 -6.15 -5.84 -16.05
N VAL A 74 -7.44 -5.55 -15.99
CA VAL A 74 -8.23 -5.16 -17.16
C VAL A 74 -7.81 -3.77 -17.64
N ARG A 75 -7.67 -3.62 -18.96
CA ARG A 75 -7.38 -2.35 -19.64
C ARG A 75 -8.62 -1.86 -20.40
N ILE A 76 -8.61 -0.58 -20.77
CA ILE A 76 -9.58 -0.03 -21.73
C ILE A 76 -9.37 -0.72 -23.09
N GLU A 77 -10.42 -1.32 -23.66
CA GLU A 77 -10.31 -2.12 -24.89
C GLU A 77 -9.71 -1.31 -26.04
N GLY A 78 -10.13 -0.05 -26.15
CA GLY A 78 -9.69 0.83 -27.22
C GLY A 78 -8.33 1.50 -27.02
N TYR A 79 -7.62 1.28 -25.92
CA TYR A 79 -6.22 1.69 -25.75
C TYR A 79 -5.32 0.45 -25.81
N LYS A 80 -4.84 0.14 -27.02
CA LYS A 80 -3.95 -1.01 -27.24
C LYS A 80 -2.64 -0.83 -26.45
N PRO A 81 -2.10 -1.87 -25.78
CA PRO A 81 -0.83 -1.80 -25.08
C PRO A 81 0.30 -1.33 -26.01
N ALA A 82 1.17 -0.46 -25.49
CA ALA A 82 2.41 -0.09 -26.15
C ALA A 82 3.36 -1.31 -26.18
N LYS A 83 4.14 -1.42 -27.28
CA LYS A 83 5.07 -2.56 -27.46
C LYS A 83 6.15 -2.63 -26.40
N ASN A 84 6.65 -1.47 -25.97
CA ASN A 84 7.71 -1.35 -24.98
C ASN A 84 7.42 -0.15 -24.09
N VAL A 85 7.62 -0.32 -22.77
CA VAL A 85 7.56 0.74 -21.78
C VAL A 85 8.87 0.73 -21.00
N GLY A 86 9.54 1.88 -20.90
CA GLY A 86 10.78 1.99 -20.14
C GLY A 86 10.56 1.68 -18.65
N ALA A 87 11.52 1.02 -17.99
CA ALA A 87 11.38 0.56 -16.60
C ALA A 87 11.01 1.69 -15.61
N ASN A 88 11.64 2.87 -15.75
CA ASN A 88 11.32 4.03 -14.91
C ASN A 88 9.87 4.51 -15.11
N VAL A 89 9.41 4.52 -16.35
CA VAL A 89 8.04 4.90 -16.69
C VAL A 89 7.04 3.90 -16.13
N ALA A 90 7.29 2.60 -16.30
CA ALA A 90 6.44 1.55 -15.77
C ALA A 90 6.33 1.65 -14.24
N ARG A 91 7.47 1.88 -13.55
CA ARG A 91 7.50 2.11 -12.10
C ARG A 91 6.67 3.32 -11.68
N SER A 92 6.80 4.46 -12.35
CA SER A 92 6.01 5.66 -12.02
C SER A 92 4.52 5.45 -12.28
N ILE A 93 4.14 4.72 -13.34
CA ILE A 93 2.74 4.36 -13.58
C ILE A 93 2.21 3.44 -12.48
N ARG A 94 2.96 2.41 -12.06
CA ARG A 94 2.57 1.52 -10.95
C ARG A 94 2.34 2.31 -9.66
N LYS A 95 3.29 3.17 -9.30
CA LYS A 95 3.16 4.10 -8.16
C LYS A 95 1.90 4.95 -8.25
N ALA A 96 1.59 5.49 -9.43
CA ALA A 96 0.40 6.31 -9.65
C ALA A 96 -0.91 5.50 -9.61
N LEU A 97 -0.89 4.24 -10.08
CA LEU A 97 -2.04 3.33 -9.96
C LEU A 97 -2.33 3.01 -8.50
N ASP A 98 -1.29 2.75 -7.70
CA ASP A 98 -1.42 2.45 -6.27
C ASP A 98 -1.90 3.66 -5.46
N ALA A 99 -1.47 4.87 -5.84
CA ALA A 99 -1.86 6.12 -5.19
C ALA A 99 -3.22 6.67 -5.67
N SER A 100 -3.77 6.16 -6.77
CA SER A 100 -5.00 6.68 -7.33
C SER A 100 -6.20 6.43 -6.41
N THR A 101 -7.00 7.48 -6.22
CA THR A 101 -8.23 7.43 -5.42
C THR A 101 -9.46 7.15 -6.28
N VAL A 102 -9.28 6.91 -7.58
CA VAL A 102 -10.38 6.61 -8.49
C VAL A 102 -10.86 5.19 -8.22
N LEU A 103 -12.15 5.07 -7.89
CA LEU A 103 -12.81 3.77 -7.72
C LEU A 103 -13.09 3.13 -9.08
N THR A 104 -12.63 1.91 -9.27
CA THR A 104 -13.02 1.04 -10.39
C THR A 104 -13.93 -0.10 -9.91
N LEU A 105 -14.49 -0.88 -10.84
CA LEU A 105 -15.28 -2.05 -10.46
C LEU A 105 -14.43 -3.12 -9.73
N GLU A 106 -13.18 -3.28 -10.14
CA GLU A 106 -12.23 -4.22 -9.53
C GLU A 106 -11.95 -3.92 -8.05
N ASP A 107 -12.00 -2.64 -7.65
CA ASP A 107 -11.82 -2.27 -6.25
C ASP A 107 -12.93 -2.83 -5.35
N SER A 108 -14.09 -3.18 -5.92
CA SER A 108 -15.21 -3.79 -5.19
C SER A 108 -15.10 -5.31 -5.04
N ASP A 109 -14.13 -5.94 -5.73
CA ASP A 109 -13.98 -7.39 -5.70
C ASP A 109 -13.43 -7.85 -4.34
N PRO A 110 -14.03 -8.88 -3.72
CA PRO A 110 -13.47 -9.49 -2.52
C PRO A 110 -12.09 -10.09 -2.78
N THR A 111 -11.24 -10.10 -1.75
CA THR A 111 -9.94 -10.75 -1.78
C THR A 111 -9.61 -11.36 -0.42
N ALA A 112 -8.79 -12.41 -0.42
CA ALA A 112 -8.22 -13.01 0.80
C ALA A 112 -6.82 -12.46 1.14
N ASP A 113 -6.27 -11.61 0.26
CA ASP A 113 -5.03 -10.88 0.55
C ASP A 113 -5.37 -9.62 1.36
N GLU A 114 -4.99 -9.64 2.64
CA GLU A 114 -5.25 -8.56 3.59
C GLU A 114 -4.70 -7.20 3.12
N ALA A 115 -3.50 -7.18 2.53
CA ALA A 115 -2.88 -5.93 2.11
C ALA A 115 -3.64 -5.30 0.93
N LEU A 116 -4.09 -6.13 -0.01
CA LEU A 116 -4.93 -5.68 -1.12
C LEU A 116 -6.33 -5.28 -0.64
N LEU A 117 -6.88 -5.98 0.36
CA LEU A 117 -8.17 -5.65 0.95
C LEU A 117 -8.15 -4.27 1.58
N GLU A 118 -7.15 -3.98 2.42
CA GLU A 118 -6.98 -2.67 3.06
C GLU A 118 -6.71 -1.55 2.03
N GLN A 119 -5.91 -1.82 0.99
CA GLN A 119 -5.69 -0.87 -0.10
C GLN A 119 -7.01 -0.51 -0.81
N ARG A 120 -7.89 -1.49 -1.07
CA ARG A 120 -9.21 -1.28 -1.67
C ARG A 120 -10.14 -0.54 -0.69
N ALA A 121 -10.15 -0.94 0.58
CA ALA A 121 -10.97 -0.34 1.63
C ALA A 121 -10.65 1.16 1.81
N ALA A 122 -9.38 1.55 1.81
CA ALA A 122 -8.95 2.94 1.93
C ALA A 122 -9.53 3.87 0.84
N LYS A 123 -9.83 3.34 -0.35
CA LYS A 123 -10.53 4.11 -1.41
C LYS A 123 -12.00 4.34 -1.07
N PHE A 124 -12.63 3.37 -0.43
CA PHE A 124 -14.02 3.46 0.02
C PHE A 124 -14.20 4.32 1.27
N GLU A 125 -13.21 4.45 2.14
CA GLU A 125 -13.28 5.34 3.32
C GLU A 125 -13.56 6.81 2.95
N ARG A 126 -13.16 7.22 1.74
CA ARG A 126 -13.41 8.57 1.21
C ARG A 126 -14.80 8.71 0.59
N LYS A 127 -15.49 7.60 0.36
CA LYS A 127 -16.83 7.56 -0.22
C LYS A 127 -17.87 7.68 0.88
N GLN A 128 -18.83 8.57 0.68
CA GLN A 128 -20.03 8.59 1.51
C GLN A 128 -20.95 7.43 1.12
N PHE A 129 -21.35 6.64 2.10
CA PHE A 129 -22.34 5.57 1.94
C PHE A 129 -23.72 6.07 2.39
N ASP A 130 -24.70 5.96 1.51
CA ASP A 130 -26.14 6.15 1.78
C ASP A 130 -26.86 4.82 2.05
N TYR A 131 -26.14 3.70 1.95
CA TYR A 131 -26.61 2.35 2.26
C TYR A 131 -25.55 1.57 3.05
N VAL A 132 -25.98 0.53 3.78
CA VAL A 132 -25.06 -0.43 4.41
C VAL A 132 -24.64 -1.48 3.37
N PRO A 133 -23.33 -1.66 3.09
CA PRO A 133 -22.87 -2.73 2.19
C PRO A 133 -23.36 -4.09 2.67
N LYS A 134 -23.85 -4.93 1.73
CA LYS A 134 -24.45 -6.23 2.04
C LYS A 134 -23.48 -7.21 2.70
N GLY A 135 -22.18 -7.04 2.50
CA GLY A 135 -21.15 -7.98 2.91
C GLY A 135 -21.24 -9.33 2.18
N ILE A 136 -20.52 -10.33 2.70
CA ILE A 136 -20.49 -11.69 2.15
C ILE A 136 -21.10 -12.63 3.19
N LYS A 137 -22.30 -13.15 2.93
CA LYS A 137 -23.05 -14.01 3.87
C LYS A 137 -22.32 -15.32 4.18
N THR A 138 -21.67 -15.90 3.19
CA THR A 138 -20.90 -17.14 3.32
C THR A 138 -19.51 -16.92 2.71
N PRO A 139 -18.52 -16.51 3.50
CA PRO A 139 -17.17 -16.25 3.00
C PRO A 139 -16.51 -17.50 2.42
N ILE A 140 -15.77 -17.34 1.33
CA ILE A 140 -14.97 -18.41 0.73
C ILE A 140 -13.65 -18.51 1.48
N GLN A 141 -13.30 -19.72 1.91
CA GLN A 141 -12.00 -20.00 2.54
C GLN A 141 -10.95 -20.33 1.49
N THR A 142 -9.72 -19.90 1.74
CA THR A 142 -8.53 -20.25 0.94
C THR A 142 -7.34 -20.49 1.85
N THR A 143 -6.36 -21.23 1.37
CA THR A 143 -5.13 -21.54 2.10
C THR A 143 -4.00 -20.64 1.62
N SER A 144 -3.25 -20.04 2.54
CA SER A 144 -2.00 -19.34 2.24
C SER A 144 -0.83 -20.03 2.93
N THR A 145 0.31 -20.10 2.25
CA THR A 145 1.56 -20.55 2.85
C THR A 145 2.30 -19.34 3.41
N ARG A 146 2.74 -19.42 4.67
CA ARG A 146 3.54 -18.38 5.32
C ARG A 146 4.88 -18.95 5.74
N LYS A 147 5.95 -18.18 5.53
CA LYS A 147 7.26 -18.50 6.09
C LYS A 147 7.20 -18.27 7.59
N VAL A 148 7.50 -19.31 8.36
CA VAL A 148 7.61 -19.26 9.81
C VAL A 148 9.04 -19.56 10.22
N TYR A 149 9.46 -18.97 11.33
CA TYR A 149 10.77 -19.17 11.92
C TYR A 149 10.60 -19.88 13.26
N PHE A 150 11.50 -20.81 13.56
CA PHE A 150 11.67 -21.29 14.93
C PHE A 150 12.15 -20.14 15.80
N ARG A 151 11.66 -20.08 17.04
CA ARG A 151 11.96 -19.02 18.00
C ARG A 151 12.24 -19.63 19.35
N ASP A 152 13.18 -19.05 20.07
CA ASP A 152 13.59 -19.51 21.39
C ASP A 152 12.51 -19.16 22.45
N PRO A 153 11.87 -20.17 23.08
CA PRO A 153 10.88 -19.92 24.13
C PRO A 153 11.49 -19.36 25.41
N GLU A 154 12.75 -19.67 25.73
CA GLU A 154 13.44 -19.17 26.93
C GLU A 154 13.69 -17.68 26.80
N LEU A 155 14.22 -17.24 25.66
CA LEU A 155 14.39 -15.82 25.35
C LEU A 155 13.06 -15.07 25.46
N ARG A 156 11.98 -15.61 24.87
CA ARG A 156 10.65 -14.97 24.93
C ARG A 156 10.13 -14.85 26.36
N GLY A 157 10.38 -15.85 27.20
CA GLY A 157 10.03 -15.84 28.61
C GLY A 157 10.83 -14.79 29.37
N TRP A 158 12.14 -14.76 29.17
CA TRP A 158 13.07 -13.84 29.81
C TRP A 158 12.72 -12.38 29.51
N VAL A 159 12.51 -12.01 28.24
CA VAL A 159 12.17 -10.63 27.83
C VAL A 159 10.89 -10.13 28.50
N ARG A 160 9.88 -10.99 28.63
CA ARG A 160 8.63 -10.65 29.33
C ARG A 160 8.81 -10.45 30.83
N GLN A 161 9.71 -11.23 31.45
CA GLN A 161 10.06 -11.04 32.86
C GLN A 161 10.78 -9.70 33.06
N GLN A 162 11.74 -9.37 32.19
CA GLN A 162 12.46 -8.08 32.23
C GLN A 162 11.50 -6.89 32.10
N ALA A 163 10.50 -7.01 31.22
CA ALA A 163 9.50 -5.97 31.00
C ALA A 163 8.57 -5.75 32.21
N ASN A 164 8.47 -6.71 33.13
CA ASN A 164 7.68 -6.63 34.36
C ASN A 164 6.25 -6.07 34.14
N GLY A 165 5.58 -6.59 33.11
CA GLY A 165 4.22 -6.17 32.75
C GLY A 165 4.08 -4.75 32.20
N LYS A 166 5.18 -4.09 31.85
CA LYS A 166 5.19 -2.77 31.20
C LYS A 166 5.76 -2.87 29.79
N CYS A 167 5.13 -2.16 28.85
CA CYS A 167 5.61 -2.05 27.48
C CYS A 167 6.95 -1.30 27.45
N GLU A 168 7.97 -1.87 26.81
CA GLU A 168 9.29 -1.25 26.67
C GLU A 168 9.32 -0.12 25.64
N GLY A 169 8.26 0.02 24.83
CA GLY A 169 8.11 1.10 23.86
C GLY A 169 7.41 2.36 24.37
N CYS A 170 6.48 2.23 25.33
CA CYS A 170 5.72 3.37 25.83
C CYS A 170 5.67 3.48 27.36
N GLY A 171 6.25 2.54 28.10
CA GLY A 171 6.30 2.51 29.56
C GLY A 171 4.96 2.19 30.25
N LYS A 172 3.84 2.12 29.51
CA LYS A 172 2.52 1.81 30.07
C LYS A 172 2.43 0.34 30.47
N ALA A 173 1.60 0.05 31.46
CA ALA A 173 1.25 -1.32 31.83
C ALA A 173 0.62 -2.08 30.65
N ALA A 174 0.74 -3.40 30.66
CA ALA A 174 0.06 -4.27 29.71
C ALA A 174 -1.45 -3.99 29.71
N PRO A 175 -2.09 -3.99 28.53
CA PRO A 175 -3.50 -3.57 28.42
C PRO A 175 -4.49 -4.55 29.04
N PHE A 176 -4.10 -5.82 29.18
CA PHE A 176 -4.91 -6.88 29.77
C PHE A 176 -4.01 -8.06 30.19
N GLU A 177 -4.60 -9.03 30.86
CA GLU A 177 -3.93 -10.29 31.23
C GLU A 177 -4.39 -11.45 30.36
N LYS A 178 -3.49 -12.41 30.15
CA LYS A 178 -3.79 -13.71 29.55
C LYS A 178 -3.22 -14.81 30.45
N ASP A 179 -4.07 -15.73 30.87
CA ASP A 179 -3.71 -16.83 31.77
C ASP A 179 -3.04 -16.33 33.08
N GLY A 180 -3.57 -15.23 33.64
CA GLY A 180 -3.07 -14.60 34.87
C GLY A 180 -1.73 -13.87 34.73
N LYS A 181 -1.27 -13.60 33.49
CA LYS A 181 -0.02 -12.88 33.21
C LYS A 181 -0.27 -11.63 32.36
N PRO A 182 0.43 -10.51 32.59
CA PRO A 182 0.38 -9.33 31.74
C PRO A 182 0.63 -9.66 30.27
N PHE A 183 -0.25 -9.23 29.37
CA PHE A 183 -0.13 -9.52 27.94
C PHE A 183 0.79 -8.53 27.23
N LEU A 184 1.99 -9.00 26.86
CA LEU A 184 2.93 -8.31 25.97
C LEU A 184 3.40 -9.25 24.84
N GLU A 185 3.56 -8.65 23.67
CA GLU A 185 4.07 -9.29 22.45
C GLU A 185 5.57 -9.08 22.37
N VAL A 186 6.32 -10.15 22.08
CA VAL A 186 7.77 -10.03 21.85
C VAL A 186 7.99 -9.76 20.37
N HIS A 187 8.70 -8.67 20.10
CA HIS A 187 8.97 -8.13 18.78
C HIS A 187 10.47 -8.11 18.51
N HIS A 188 10.87 -8.58 17.32
CA HIS A 188 12.22 -8.44 16.80
C HIS A 188 12.38 -7.07 16.16
N VAL A 189 13.21 -6.20 16.73
CA VAL A 189 13.38 -4.80 16.29
C VAL A 189 13.89 -4.73 14.84
N LYS A 190 14.88 -5.56 14.50
CA LYS A 190 15.15 -5.97 13.13
C LYS A 190 14.36 -7.24 12.83
N HIS A 191 13.44 -7.16 11.88
CA HIS A 191 12.56 -8.28 11.56
C HIS A 191 13.35 -9.50 11.06
N MET A 192 12.94 -10.71 11.44
CA MET A 192 13.56 -11.97 10.97
C MET A 192 13.49 -12.13 9.44
N SER A 193 12.45 -11.59 8.79
CA SER A 193 12.35 -11.55 7.32
C SER A 193 13.45 -10.70 6.66
N GLN A 194 14.04 -9.79 7.42
CA GLN A 194 15.19 -8.95 7.05
C GLN A 194 16.49 -9.44 7.71
N LYS A 195 16.53 -10.72 8.09
CA LYS A 195 17.69 -11.39 8.72
C LYS A 195 18.08 -10.83 10.10
N GLY A 196 17.12 -10.32 10.88
CA GLY A 196 17.38 -10.02 12.29
C GLY A 196 17.52 -11.28 13.15
N SER A 197 18.40 -11.22 14.15
CA SER A 197 18.68 -12.32 15.07
C SER A 197 17.52 -12.59 16.04
N ASP A 198 17.44 -13.80 16.59
CA ASP A 198 16.58 -14.15 17.73
C ASP A 198 17.41 -14.10 19.02
N LEU A 199 17.95 -12.92 19.33
CA LEU A 199 18.78 -12.64 20.50
C LEU A 199 18.18 -11.51 21.32
N GLU A 200 18.53 -11.46 22.61
CA GLU A 200 18.14 -10.43 23.57
C GLU A 200 18.45 -9.01 23.12
N THR A 201 19.50 -8.85 22.30
CA THR A 201 19.94 -7.60 21.69
C THR A 201 19.05 -7.12 20.55
N ASN A 202 18.10 -7.93 20.09
CA ASN A 202 17.19 -7.60 19.00
C ASN A 202 15.71 -7.76 19.38
N VAL A 203 15.37 -8.06 20.64
CA VAL A 203 13.98 -8.31 21.04
C VAL A 203 13.48 -7.43 22.18
N VAL A 204 12.22 -7.00 22.06
CA VAL A 204 11.51 -6.16 23.04
C VAL A 204 10.11 -6.68 23.33
N ALA A 205 9.62 -6.49 24.55
CA ALA A 205 8.23 -6.73 24.93
C ALA A 205 7.40 -5.45 24.76
N LEU A 206 6.44 -5.50 23.84
CA LEU A 206 5.58 -4.37 23.50
C LEU A 206 4.11 -4.69 23.80
N CYS A 207 3.32 -3.65 24.12
CA CYS A 207 1.88 -3.77 24.06
C CYS A 207 1.42 -3.88 22.59
N PRO A 208 0.21 -4.38 22.32
CA PRO A 208 -0.30 -4.55 20.95
C PRO A 208 -0.21 -3.27 20.11
N ASN A 209 -0.51 -2.11 20.70
CA ASN A 209 -0.45 -0.84 19.97
C ASN A 209 0.98 -0.47 19.55
N CYS A 210 1.95 -0.61 20.45
CA CYS A 210 3.37 -0.34 20.11
C CYS A 210 3.93 -1.36 19.14
N HIS A 211 3.51 -2.62 19.26
CA HIS A 211 3.91 -3.66 18.32
C HIS A 211 3.39 -3.37 16.90
N GLN A 212 2.12 -2.98 16.76
CA GLN A 212 1.53 -2.56 15.47
C GLN A 212 2.19 -1.28 14.93
N ARG A 213 2.56 -0.31 15.79
CA ARG A 213 3.33 0.88 15.40
C ARG A 213 4.63 0.49 14.69
N CYS A 214 5.41 -0.46 15.23
CA CYS A 214 6.63 -0.94 14.57
C CYS A 214 6.39 -1.47 13.14
N HIS A 215 5.23 -2.07 12.88
CA HIS A 215 4.92 -2.65 11.57
C HIS A 215 4.32 -1.63 10.58
N HIS A 216 3.39 -0.80 11.04
CA HIS A 216 2.44 -0.12 10.16
C HIS A 216 2.46 1.42 10.24
N SER A 217 3.06 2.02 11.26
CA SER A 217 3.00 3.48 11.38
C SER A 217 3.94 4.20 10.41
N ASP A 218 3.58 5.44 10.06
CA ASP A 218 4.43 6.34 9.27
C ASP A 218 5.73 6.67 10.01
N ASP A 219 5.67 6.73 11.34
CA ASP A 219 6.81 7.04 12.22
C ASP A 219 7.60 5.80 12.68
N ARG A 220 7.36 4.62 12.08
CA ARG A 220 8.00 3.36 12.52
C ARG A 220 9.52 3.45 12.57
N ALA A 221 10.16 4.15 11.63
CA ALA A 221 11.61 4.26 11.58
C ALA A 221 12.16 5.08 12.76
N GLU A 222 11.47 6.17 13.11
CA GLU A 222 11.78 6.99 14.27
C GLU A 222 11.52 6.21 15.56
N PHE A 223 10.42 5.45 15.63
CA PHE A 223 10.11 4.62 16.78
C PHE A 223 11.11 3.48 16.97
N THR A 224 11.54 2.81 15.90
CA THR A 224 12.60 1.81 15.91
C THR A 224 13.92 2.41 16.39
N ALA A 225 14.31 3.59 15.90
CA ALA A 225 15.50 4.29 16.38
C ALA A 225 15.39 4.61 17.88
N TRP A 226 14.24 5.11 18.32
CA TRP A 226 13.97 5.37 19.74
C TRP A 226 14.10 4.11 20.60
N LEU A 227 13.62 2.94 20.14
CA LEU A 227 13.78 1.68 20.87
C LEU A 227 15.26 1.35 21.11
N TYR A 228 16.10 1.44 20.08
CA TYR A 228 17.55 1.24 20.21
C TYR A 228 18.19 2.20 21.22
N ASP A 229 17.72 3.45 21.27
CA ASP A 229 18.29 4.46 22.16
C ASP A 229 17.82 4.33 23.62
N ASN A 230 16.67 3.70 23.87
CA ASN A 230 16.01 3.68 25.20
C ASN A 230 15.95 2.30 25.86
N VAL A 231 16.13 1.21 25.11
CA VAL A 231 16.18 -0.14 25.66
C VAL A 231 17.63 -0.61 25.68
N GLY A 232 18.30 -0.43 26.83
CA GLY A 232 19.76 -0.49 26.93
C GLY A 232 20.44 -1.83 26.59
N ARG A 233 19.69 -2.91 26.37
CA ARG A 233 20.24 -4.19 25.89
C ARG A 233 20.28 -4.31 24.37
N LEU A 234 19.62 -3.42 23.63
CA LEU A 234 19.49 -3.57 22.18
C LEU A 234 20.77 -3.13 21.45
N GLU A 235 21.11 -3.86 20.39
CA GLU A 235 22.24 -3.57 19.51
C GLU A 235 21.78 -3.53 18.04
N LYS A 236 22.26 -2.54 17.28
CA LYS A 236 21.91 -2.40 15.85
C LYS A 236 22.64 -3.46 15.02
N GLU A 237 21.88 -4.19 14.19
CA GLU A 237 22.36 -5.27 13.32
C GLU A 237 22.15 -4.99 11.83
#